data_AF-A0A951DQX8-F1
#
_entry.id   AF-A0A951DQX8-F1
#
_cell.length_a   1.000
_cell.length_b   1.000
_cell.length_c   1.000
_cell.angle_alpha   90.00
_cell.angle_beta   90.00
_cell.angle_gamma   90.00
#
_symmetry.space_group_name_H-M   'P 1'
#
loop_
_entity.id
_entity.type
_entity.pdbx_description
1 polymer ?
#
loop_
_entity_poly.entity_id
_entity_poly.type
_entity_poly.pdbx_seq_one_letter_code
_entity_poly.pdbx_strand_id
1 'polypeptide(L)'
;MAILGIAVPRQRALGVSMLLGGIAWTGVCALIIHAYAGATSPFAVRYGGVGEPGLVALLTRPIVLEYVKTLLLGGGWVALLAPFALLPALPSLLLNVLSSSDWMASGKAHYSALGLPFLVVGAAMGLSRLASRRTLFYGASAALVATSGAAYLTAGAGPFAANFAPATVTQHAVRAAAVADSLPLDAAVSATSSLVPHLTRRARVYEFPAVRDADYIFLDVKASPAPTSAGDVFLRAQALLAEGGWNVDLAEDGLLLLHHVDGAPPTDAAPLGATLFPASGSNASPSSALTLVDAQLLSSTDATIDVDGPRGILHTTWRTPEVPLPPGSRLHFGLDLGTLGSRDVWDVASLWWNPPEAWPPDSTITIDVPDIPAYRLRSWQATSR
;
A
#
# COMPACT_ATOMS: atom_id res chain seq x y z
N MET A 1 16.58 -4.97 26.49
CA MET A 1 17.60 -5.72 27.27
C MET A 1 18.49 -4.82 28.11
N ALA A 2 19.17 -3.80 27.53
CA ALA A 2 20.03 -2.88 28.27
C ALA A 2 19.36 -2.22 29.49
N ILE A 3 18.14 -1.68 29.32
CA ILE A 3 17.39 -0.99 30.38
C ILE A 3 17.05 -1.93 31.55
N LEU A 4 16.74 -3.21 31.26
CA LEU A 4 16.49 -4.23 32.28
C LEU A 4 17.75 -4.58 33.07
N GLY A 5 18.91 -4.65 32.40
CA GLY A 5 20.21 -4.86 33.06
C GLY A 5 20.62 -3.70 33.98
N ILE A 6 20.26 -2.46 33.64
CA ILE A 6 20.50 -1.28 34.49
C ILE A 6 19.64 -1.32 35.77
N ALA A 7 18.42 -1.84 35.67
CA ALA A 7 17.52 -1.95 36.82
C ALA A 7 17.98 -2.99 37.86
N VAL A 8 18.83 -3.95 37.49
CA VAL A 8 19.35 -5.01 38.37
C VAL A 8 20.77 -4.65 38.84
N PRO A 9 21.02 -4.41 40.15
CA PRO A 9 22.32 -3.93 40.65
C PRO A 9 23.53 -4.75 40.20
N ARG A 10 23.38 -6.08 40.15
CA ARG A 10 24.43 -7.02 39.70
C ARG A 10 24.74 -6.99 38.20
N GLN A 11 23.85 -6.43 37.38
CA GLN A 11 23.97 -6.41 35.92
C GLN A 11 24.11 -4.99 35.36
N ARG A 12 24.24 -3.97 36.22
CA ARG A 12 24.29 -2.56 35.82
C ARG A 12 25.36 -2.26 34.78
N ALA A 13 26.59 -2.76 34.98
CA ALA A 13 27.69 -2.53 34.05
C ALA A 13 27.39 -3.13 32.66
N LEU A 14 26.83 -4.34 32.62
CA LEU A 14 26.40 -4.98 31.37
C LEU A 14 25.26 -4.18 30.72
N GLY A 15 24.27 -3.77 31.50
CA GLY A 15 23.14 -2.96 31.01
C GLY A 15 23.58 -1.63 30.41
N VAL A 16 24.47 -0.90 31.08
CA VAL A 16 25.07 0.35 30.57
C VAL A 16 25.88 0.07 29.29
N SER A 17 26.70 -0.98 29.28
CA SER A 17 27.50 -1.33 28.10
C SER A 17 26.62 -1.63 26.88
N MET A 18 25.53 -2.39 27.06
CA MET A 18 24.57 -2.67 26.00
C MET A 18 23.81 -1.41 25.56
N LEU A 19 23.50 -0.49 26.48
CA LEU A 19 22.83 0.77 26.14
C LEU A 19 23.75 1.64 25.27
N LEU A 20 24.99 1.85 25.72
CA LEU A 20 25.99 2.65 24.99
C LEU A 20 26.31 2.02 23.64
N GLY A 21 26.48 0.69 23.59
CA GLY A 21 26.67 -0.03 22.33
C GLY A 21 25.49 0.14 21.37
N GLY A 22 24.25 0.08 21.87
CA GLY A 22 23.06 0.31 21.07
C GLY A 22 22.95 1.75 20.53
N ILE A 23 23.26 2.75 21.37
CA ILE A 23 23.29 4.16 20.96
C ILE A 23 24.38 4.39 19.91
N ALA A 24 25.59 3.86 20.13
CA ALA A 24 26.70 3.96 19.19
C ALA A 24 26.35 3.29 17.85
N TRP A 25 25.79 2.08 17.88
CA TRP A 25 25.36 1.38 16.66
C TRP A 25 24.27 2.14 15.91
N THR A 26 23.29 2.70 16.62
CA THR A 26 22.25 3.54 16.02
C THR A 26 22.86 4.77 15.35
N GLY A 27 23.84 5.42 15.99
CA GLY A 27 24.58 6.54 15.42
C GLY A 27 25.33 6.15 14.14
N VAL A 28 26.01 4.99 14.14
CA VAL A 28 26.70 4.46 12.95
C VAL A 28 25.70 4.21 11.82
N CYS A 29 24.57 3.55 12.07
CA CYS A 29 23.52 3.34 11.07
C CYS A 29 23.00 4.67 10.50
N ALA A 30 22.75 5.67 11.36
CA ALA A 30 22.28 6.98 10.92
C ALA A 30 23.31 7.70 10.02
N LEU A 31 24.60 7.61 10.37
CA LEU A 31 25.68 8.15 9.54
C LEU A 31 25.78 7.44 8.19
N ILE A 32 25.66 6.11 8.16
CA ILE A 32 25.65 5.34 6.91
C ILE A 32 24.46 5.75 6.05
N ILE A 33 23.25 5.77 6.60
CA ILE A 33 22.04 6.18 5.86
C ILE A 33 22.20 7.60 5.30
N HIS A 34 22.72 8.53 6.09
CA HIS A 34 22.94 9.90 5.65
C HIS A 34 23.99 9.98 4.53
N ALA A 35 25.09 9.25 4.65
CA ALA A 35 26.17 9.24 3.66
C ALA A 35 25.73 8.67 2.30
N TYR A 36 24.83 7.67 2.29
CA TYR A 36 24.35 7.02 1.07
C TYR A 36 23.02 7.57 0.53
N ALA A 37 22.32 8.44 1.26
CA ALA A 37 21.03 8.96 0.81
C ALA A 37 21.15 9.88 -0.42
N GLY A 38 22.30 10.53 -0.65
CA GLY A 38 22.54 11.47 -1.76
C GLY A 38 21.72 12.77 -1.70
N ALA A 39 20.56 12.75 -1.05
CA ALA A 39 19.62 13.83 -0.80
C ALA A 39 18.88 13.59 0.54
N THR A 40 17.69 14.16 0.73
CA THR A 40 16.86 13.94 1.93
C THR A 40 16.44 12.47 2.01
N SER A 41 16.83 11.79 3.09
CA SER A 41 16.42 10.40 3.34
C SER A 41 14.89 10.28 3.40
N PRO A 42 14.27 9.34 2.64
CA PRO A 42 12.83 9.08 2.72
C PRO A 42 12.34 8.72 4.13
N PHE A 43 13.24 8.21 4.97
CA PHE A 43 12.94 7.91 6.36
C PHE A 43 12.99 9.15 7.26
N ALA A 44 13.85 10.13 6.96
CA ALA A 44 13.96 11.36 7.73
C ALA A 44 12.76 12.28 7.53
N VAL A 45 12.19 12.33 6.31
CA VAL A 45 10.99 13.13 5.98
C VAL A 45 9.82 12.80 6.91
N ARG A 46 9.72 11.53 7.35
CA ARG A 46 8.67 11.06 8.26
C ARG A 46 8.72 11.69 9.66
N TYR A 47 9.83 12.35 10.01
CA TYR A 47 10.05 12.93 11.33
C TYR A 47 10.31 14.44 11.28
N GLY A 48 10.26 15.06 10.10
CA GLY A 48 10.54 16.49 9.93
C GLY A 48 9.64 17.41 10.76
N GLY A 49 8.42 16.97 11.05
CA GLY A 49 7.44 17.72 11.86
C GLY A 49 7.50 17.47 13.37
N VAL A 50 8.43 16.66 13.90
CA VAL A 50 8.43 16.27 15.33
C VAL A 50 8.64 17.45 16.31
N GLY A 51 9.04 18.63 15.81
CA GLY A 51 9.21 19.85 16.60
C GLY A 51 8.03 20.84 16.63
N GLU A 52 7.18 20.89 15.59
CA GLU A 52 6.24 22.01 15.41
C GLU A 52 4.85 21.83 16.07
N PRO A 53 4.26 20.62 16.17
CA PRO A 53 3.01 20.41 16.91
C PRO A 53 3.21 20.32 18.43
N GLY A 54 4.44 20.23 18.92
CA GLY A 54 4.72 19.78 20.28
C GLY A 54 4.34 18.31 20.51
N LEU A 55 4.99 17.65 21.47
CA LEU A 55 4.82 16.21 21.73
C LEU A 55 3.36 15.83 22.02
N VAL A 56 2.61 16.70 22.71
CA VAL A 56 1.21 16.45 23.06
C VAL A 56 0.34 16.30 21.81
N ALA A 57 0.46 17.21 20.83
CA ALA A 57 -0.36 17.14 19.63
C ALA A 57 -0.07 15.89 18.80
N LEU A 58 1.20 15.44 18.76
CA LEU A 58 1.58 14.18 18.12
C LEU A 58 0.93 12.97 18.80
N LEU A 59 0.93 12.95 20.14
CA LEU A 59 0.33 11.87 20.94
C LEU A 59 -1.20 11.85 20.90
N THR A 60 -1.84 12.99 20.63
CA THR A 60 -3.31 13.12 20.55
C THR A 60 -3.86 13.03 19.14
N ARG A 61 -3.05 12.70 18.13
CA ARG A 61 -3.54 12.45 16.77
C ARG A 61 -4.58 11.31 16.81
N PRO A 62 -5.73 11.44 16.14
CA PRO A 62 -6.75 10.39 16.13
C PRO A 62 -6.21 9.01 15.74
N ILE A 63 -5.36 8.94 14.72
CA ILE A 63 -4.72 7.69 14.26
C ILE A 63 -3.82 7.04 15.33
N VAL A 64 -3.10 7.85 16.11
CA VAL A 64 -2.27 7.38 17.22
C VAL A 64 -3.15 6.87 18.37
N LEU A 65 -4.23 7.57 18.68
CA LEU A 65 -5.17 7.16 19.73
C LEU A 65 -5.86 5.84 19.37
N GLU A 66 -6.22 5.63 18.09
CA GLU A 66 -6.72 4.36 17.58
C GLU A 66 -5.69 3.23 17.70
N TYR A 67 -4.41 3.53 17.39
CA TYR A 67 -3.33 2.57 17.57
C TYR A 67 -3.14 2.17 19.05
N VAL A 68 -3.06 3.16 19.96
CA VAL A 68 -2.94 2.91 21.41
C VAL A 68 -4.14 2.15 21.95
N LYS A 69 -5.36 2.50 21.52
CA LYS A 69 -6.57 1.75 21.86
C LYS A 69 -6.46 0.29 21.43
N THR A 70 -5.98 0.03 20.22
CA THR A 70 -5.80 -1.33 19.71
C THR A 70 -4.77 -2.11 20.53
N LEU A 71 -3.63 -1.50 20.88
CA LEU A 71 -2.63 -2.11 21.76
C LEU A 71 -3.17 -2.41 23.16
N LEU A 72 -3.93 -1.47 23.74
CA LEU A 72 -4.56 -1.66 25.05
C LEU A 72 -5.55 -2.81 25.01
N LEU A 73 -6.48 -2.82 24.05
CA LEU A 73 -7.47 -3.89 23.89
C LEU A 73 -6.82 -5.26 23.64
N GLY A 74 -5.73 -5.31 22.86
CA GLY A 74 -4.94 -6.51 22.60
C GLY A 74 -4.12 -7.04 23.79
N GLY A 75 -4.28 -6.46 24.99
CA GLY A 75 -3.64 -6.93 26.23
C GLY A 75 -2.67 -5.94 26.86
N GLY A 76 -2.48 -4.77 26.26
CA GLY A 76 -1.66 -3.70 26.83
C GLY A 76 -2.13 -3.26 28.21
N TRP A 77 -3.44 -3.29 28.49
CA TRP A 77 -3.96 -2.91 29.82
C TRP A 77 -3.47 -3.85 30.94
N VAL A 78 -3.32 -5.15 30.66
CA VAL A 78 -2.71 -6.12 31.61
C VAL A 78 -1.21 -5.89 31.67
N ALA A 79 -0.58 -5.60 30.52
CA ALA A 79 0.86 -5.40 30.44
C ALA A 79 1.37 -4.21 31.26
N LEU A 80 0.52 -3.20 31.50
CA LEU A 80 0.80 -2.09 32.42
C LEU A 80 1.05 -2.55 33.87
N LEU A 81 0.55 -3.72 34.26
CA LEU A 81 0.88 -4.33 35.55
C LEU A 81 2.33 -4.81 35.61
N ALA A 82 3.08 -4.88 34.51
CA ALA A 82 4.49 -5.26 34.44
C ALA A 82 5.31 -4.26 33.58
N PRO A 83 5.42 -2.98 33.98
CA PRO A 83 5.92 -1.90 33.13
C PRO A 83 7.37 -2.11 32.65
N PHE A 84 8.21 -2.79 33.44
CA PHE A 84 9.59 -3.11 33.03
C PHE A 84 9.65 -4.02 31.80
N ALA A 85 8.67 -4.90 31.61
CA ALA A 85 8.58 -5.76 30.44
C ALA A 85 8.30 -4.99 29.16
N LEU A 86 7.74 -3.77 29.25
CA LEU A 86 7.41 -2.90 28.11
C LEU A 86 8.58 -2.01 27.67
N LEU A 87 9.60 -1.83 28.51
CA LEU A 87 10.75 -0.95 28.21
C LEU A 87 11.43 -1.27 26.86
N PRO A 88 11.60 -2.55 26.45
CA PRO A 88 12.17 -2.84 25.14
C PRO A 88 11.27 -2.48 23.95
N ALA A 89 9.95 -2.40 24.12
CA ALA A 89 9.04 -1.97 23.05
C ALA A 89 9.01 -0.45 22.84
N LEU A 90 9.37 0.33 23.88
CA LEU A 90 9.25 1.79 23.86
C LEU A 90 9.90 2.46 22.64
N PRO A 91 11.14 2.11 22.21
CA PRO A 91 11.75 2.78 21.06
C PRO A 91 10.94 2.58 19.77
N SER A 92 10.48 1.35 19.51
CA SER A 92 9.68 1.03 18.33
C SER A 92 8.32 1.71 18.36
N LEU A 93 7.62 1.68 19.50
CA LEU A 93 6.33 2.36 19.65
C LEU A 93 6.46 3.88 19.50
N LEU A 94 7.52 4.47 20.06
CA LEU A 94 7.77 5.90 19.94
C LEU A 94 8.09 6.30 18.51
N LEU A 95 8.91 5.52 17.79
CA LEU A 95 9.18 5.74 16.37
C LEU A 95 7.91 5.71 15.51
N ASN A 96 6.97 4.84 15.85
CA ASN A 96 5.69 4.73 15.14
C ASN A 96 4.81 5.95 15.40
N VAL A 97 4.65 6.32 16.67
CA VAL A 97 3.77 7.42 17.10
C VAL A 97 4.28 8.80 16.66
N LEU A 98 5.60 9.01 16.66
CA LEU A 98 6.22 10.26 16.22
C LEU A 98 6.26 10.41 14.69
N SER A 99 5.97 9.36 13.93
CA SER A 99 6.03 9.39 12.48
C SER A 99 4.84 10.13 11.87
N SER A 100 5.09 10.99 10.87
CA SER A 100 4.05 11.55 10.01
C SER A 100 3.48 10.52 9.01
N SER A 101 4.10 9.35 8.88
CA SER A 101 3.58 8.26 8.05
C SER A 101 2.38 7.58 8.73
N ASP A 102 1.24 7.57 8.05
CA ASP A 102 0.03 6.93 8.57
C ASP A 102 0.19 5.41 8.76
N TRP A 103 1.00 4.75 7.94
CA TRP A 103 1.34 3.33 8.09
C TRP A 103 2.07 3.02 9.41
N MET A 104 2.95 3.93 9.84
CA MET A 104 3.65 3.81 11.11
C MET A 104 2.73 4.20 12.27
N ALA A 105 2.03 5.33 12.15
CA ALA A 105 1.22 5.89 13.22
C ALA A 105 -0.07 5.09 13.53
N SER A 106 -0.60 4.33 12.56
CA SER A 106 -1.76 3.44 12.75
C SER A 106 -1.41 2.10 13.40
N GLY A 107 -0.14 1.69 13.31
CA GLY A 107 0.30 0.36 13.71
C GLY A 107 -0.31 -0.80 12.91
N LYS A 108 -0.84 -0.51 11.71
CA LYS A 108 -1.43 -1.52 10.81
C LYS A 108 -0.44 -2.12 9.82
N ALA A 109 0.78 -1.58 9.73
CA ALA A 109 1.88 -2.15 8.96
C ALA A 109 2.89 -2.92 9.85
N HIS A 110 3.89 -3.53 9.19
CA HIS A 110 4.92 -4.36 9.83
C HIS A 110 5.77 -3.64 10.90
N TYR A 111 5.76 -2.30 10.96
CA TYR A 111 6.55 -1.51 11.91
C TYR A 111 6.26 -1.84 13.38
N SER A 112 5.02 -2.25 13.69
CA SER A 112 4.63 -2.63 15.05
C SER A 112 5.12 -4.02 15.46
N ALA A 113 5.55 -4.87 14.51
CA ALA A 113 5.95 -6.25 14.79
C ALA A 113 7.12 -6.36 15.81
N LEU A 114 7.97 -5.33 15.88
CA LEU A 114 9.10 -5.30 16.82
C LEU A 114 8.67 -5.07 18.28
N GLY A 115 7.55 -4.37 18.52
CA GLY A 115 7.07 -4.05 19.86
C GLY A 115 6.14 -5.12 20.46
N LEU A 116 5.37 -5.81 19.62
CA LEU A 116 4.32 -6.74 20.05
C LEU A 116 4.81 -7.90 20.95
N PRO A 117 5.97 -8.55 20.73
CA PRO A 117 6.43 -9.62 21.62
C PRO A 117 6.58 -9.18 23.08
N PHE A 118 7.06 -7.95 23.31
CA PHE A 118 7.21 -7.42 24.67
C PHE A 118 5.88 -7.03 25.30
N LEU A 119 4.88 -6.64 24.49
CA LEU A 119 3.52 -6.45 24.97
C LEU A 119 2.92 -7.77 25.49
N VAL A 120 3.13 -8.87 24.74
CA VAL A 120 2.69 -10.22 25.13
C VAL A 120 3.38 -10.68 26.42
N VAL A 121 4.72 -10.52 26.50
CA VAL A 121 5.49 -10.83 27.71
C VAL A 121 5.00 -9.99 28.89
N GLY A 122 4.76 -8.70 28.68
CA GLY A 122 4.22 -7.80 29.70
C GLY A 122 2.85 -8.24 30.19
N ALA A 123 1.94 -8.63 29.29
CA ALA A 123 0.61 -9.12 29.65
C ALA A 123 0.70 -10.41 30.48
N ALA A 124 1.54 -11.37 30.08
CA ALA A 124 1.75 -12.61 30.84
C ALA A 124 2.33 -12.35 32.24
N MET A 125 3.36 -11.49 32.33
CA MET A 125 3.93 -11.08 33.61
C MET A 125 2.92 -10.31 34.47
N GLY A 126 2.13 -9.42 33.87
CA GLY A 126 1.07 -8.69 34.54
C GLY A 126 0.01 -9.61 35.13
N LEU A 127 -0.42 -10.62 34.36
CA LEU A 127 -1.37 -11.63 34.82
C LEU A 127 -0.80 -12.49 35.94
N SER A 128 0.49 -12.86 35.87
CA SER A 128 1.16 -13.63 36.93
C SER A 128 1.17 -12.91 38.28
N ARG A 129 1.18 -11.57 38.31
CA ARG A 129 1.08 -10.77 39.55
C ARG A 129 -0.29 -10.88 40.21
N LEU A 130 -1.32 -11.29 39.46
CA LEU A 130 -2.66 -11.52 39.97
C LEU A 130 -2.88 -12.97 40.43
N ALA A 131 -1.92 -13.89 40.19
CA ALA A 131 -2.09 -15.33 40.41
C ALA A 131 -2.39 -15.70 41.87
N SER A 132 -1.94 -14.90 42.85
CA SER A 132 -2.25 -15.11 44.28
C SER A 132 -3.73 -14.83 44.61
N ARG A 133 -4.45 -14.09 43.75
CA ARG A 133 -5.86 -13.73 43.91
C ARG A 133 -6.68 -14.35 42.79
N ARG A 134 -7.04 -15.64 42.95
CA ARG A 134 -7.69 -16.47 41.90
C ARG A 134 -8.85 -15.76 41.17
N THR A 135 -9.75 -15.09 41.88
CA THR A 135 -10.87 -14.36 41.26
C THR A 135 -10.40 -13.25 40.32
N LEU A 136 -9.38 -12.47 40.72
CA LEU A 136 -8.80 -11.43 39.87
C LEU A 136 -8.01 -12.03 38.71
N PHE A 137 -7.27 -13.12 38.93
CA PHE A 137 -6.57 -13.82 37.86
C PHE A 137 -7.54 -14.33 36.78
N TYR A 138 -8.59 -15.05 37.16
CA TYR A 138 -9.58 -15.56 36.20
C TYR A 138 -10.38 -14.43 35.56
N GLY A 139 -10.78 -13.41 36.34
CA GLY A 139 -11.47 -12.24 35.80
C GLY A 139 -10.61 -11.47 34.79
N ALA A 140 -9.33 -11.24 35.10
CA ALA A 140 -8.41 -10.57 34.19
C ALA A 140 -8.09 -11.42 32.95
N SER A 141 -7.99 -12.75 33.10
CA SER A 141 -7.81 -13.68 31.98
C SER A 141 -9.01 -13.64 31.03
N ALA A 142 -10.23 -13.73 31.57
CA ALA A 142 -11.46 -13.65 30.78
C ALA A 142 -11.59 -12.27 30.10
N ALA A 143 -11.30 -11.19 30.81
CA ALA A 143 -11.27 -9.84 30.25
C ALA A 143 -10.22 -9.71 29.14
N LEU A 144 -9.03 -10.29 29.30
CA LEU A 144 -7.98 -10.26 28.28
C LEU A 144 -8.41 -10.96 27.00
N VAL A 145 -9.04 -12.14 27.13
CA VAL A 145 -9.61 -12.86 25.98
C VAL A 145 -10.70 -12.02 25.32
N ALA A 146 -11.61 -11.44 26.10
CA ALA A 146 -12.69 -10.62 25.57
C ALA A 146 -12.18 -9.35 24.86
N THR A 147 -11.25 -8.61 25.47
CA THR A 147 -10.71 -7.38 24.86
C THR A 147 -9.83 -7.68 23.65
N SER A 148 -9.05 -8.77 23.67
CA SER A 148 -8.24 -9.17 22.52
C SER A 148 -9.12 -9.66 21.37
N GLY A 149 -10.19 -10.38 21.68
CA GLY A 149 -11.22 -10.75 20.72
C GLY A 149 -11.90 -9.52 20.11
N ALA A 150 -12.28 -8.53 20.93
CA ALA A 150 -12.82 -7.28 20.43
C ALA A 150 -11.83 -6.53 19.54
N ALA A 151 -10.55 -6.43 19.94
CA ALA A 151 -9.49 -5.83 19.12
C ALA A 151 -9.37 -6.52 17.77
N TYR A 152 -9.33 -7.86 17.76
CA TYR A 152 -9.30 -8.66 16.54
C TYR A 152 -10.52 -8.39 15.65
N LEU A 153 -11.72 -8.46 16.21
CA LEU A 153 -12.96 -8.26 15.47
C LEU A 153 -13.07 -6.85 14.87
N THR A 154 -12.56 -5.81 15.54
CA THR A 154 -12.70 -4.43 15.06
C THR A 154 -11.53 -3.92 14.22
N ALA A 155 -10.30 -4.36 14.51
CA ALA A 155 -9.08 -3.82 13.92
C ALA A 155 -8.26 -4.87 13.16
N GLY A 156 -8.57 -6.15 13.31
CA GLY A 156 -7.90 -7.23 12.59
C GLY A 156 -8.24 -7.25 11.10
N ALA A 157 -7.39 -7.95 10.35
CA ALA A 157 -7.51 -8.21 8.92
C ALA A 157 -7.66 -9.71 8.61
N GLY A 158 -7.70 -10.56 9.64
CA GLY A 158 -7.89 -12.02 9.48
C GLY A 158 -9.36 -12.41 9.28
N PRO A 159 -9.64 -13.68 8.97
CA PRO A 159 -11.02 -14.17 8.83
C PRO A 159 -11.91 -13.78 10.02
N PHE A 160 -13.15 -13.37 9.76
CA PHE A 160 -14.11 -12.88 10.76
C PHE A 160 -13.81 -11.50 11.37
N ALA A 161 -12.70 -10.86 11.04
CA ALA A 161 -12.42 -9.49 11.46
C ALA A 161 -13.10 -8.46 10.53
N ALA A 162 -13.34 -7.25 11.04
CA ALA A 162 -14.01 -6.18 10.31
C ALA A 162 -13.28 -5.73 9.04
N ASN A 163 -11.95 -5.87 8.98
CA ASN A 163 -11.16 -5.48 7.81
C ASN A 163 -10.75 -6.69 6.96
N PHE A 164 -11.43 -7.82 7.09
CA PHE A 164 -11.11 -9.00 6.28
C PHE A 164 -11.44 -8.74 4.80
N ALA A 165 -10.43 -8.76 3.95
CA ALA A 165 -10.55 -8.68 2.51
C ALA A 165 -9.92 -9.95 1.90
N PRO A 166 -10.72 -10.92 1.42
CA PRO A 166 -10.16 -12.12 0.81
C PRO A 166 -9.63 -11.82 -0.60
N ALA A 167 -8.50 -12.44 -0.96
CA ALA A 167 -7.99 -12.36 -2.32
C ALA A 167 -8.81 -13.27 -3.24
N THR A 168 -9.01 -12.85 -4.47
CA THR A 168 -9.67 -13.66 -5.50
C THR A 168 -8.72 -13.84 -6.68
N VAL A 169 -8.55 -15.10 -7.11
CA VAL A 169 -7.76 -15.40 -8.31
C VAL A 169 -8.64 -15.12 -9.52
N THR A 170 -8.35 -14.01 -10.21
CA THR A 170 -9.06 -13.59 -11.42
C THR A 170 -8.47 -14.25 -12.66
N GLN A 171 -9.20 -14.22 -13.78
CA GLN A 171 -8.65 -14.64 -15.07
C GLN A 171 -7.44 -13.79 -15.48
N HIS A 172 -7.46 -12.50 -15.15
CA HIS A 172 -6.33 -11.59 -15.34
C HIS A 172 -5.08 -12.07 -14.59
N ALA A 173 -5.21 -12.42 -13.30
CA ALA A 173 -4.10 -12.96 -12.52
C ALA A 173 -3.55 -14.29 -13.08
N VAL A 174 -4.43 -15.16 -13.59
CA VAL A 174 -4.02 -16.41 -14.27
C VAL A 174 -3.23 -16.11 -15.54
N ARG A 175 -3.66 -15.13 -16.34
CA ARG A 175 -2.95 -14.69 -17.55
C ARG A 175 -1.60 -14.07 -17.19
N ALA A 176 -1.55 -13.21 -16.18
CA ALA A 176 -0.30 -12.59 -15.70
C ALA A 176 0.72 -13.65 -15.25
N ALA A 177 0.27 -14.66 -14.50
CA ALA A 177 1.11 -15.79 -14.10
C ALA A 177 1.62 -16.61 -15.30
N ALA A 178 0.75 -16.87 -16.30
CA ALA A 178 1.15 -17.58 -17.51
C ALA A 178 2.21 -16.82 -18.32
N VAL A 179 2.10 -15.49 -18.42
CA VAL A 179 3.13 -14.65 -19.03
C VAL A 179 4.43 -14.73 -18.23
N ALA A 180 4.38 -14.58 -16.90
CA ALA A 180 5.55 -14.69 -16.03
C ALA A 180 6.29 -16.04 -16.14
N ASP A 181 5.54 -17.13 -16.28
CA ASP A 181 6.05 -18.49 -16.46
C ASP A 181 6.66 -18.73 -17.86
N SER A 182 6.22 -17.98 -18.87
CA SER A 182 6.75 -18.07 -20.23
C SER A 182 8.12 -17.39 -20.41
N LEU A 183 8.46 -16.45 -19.54
CA LEU A 183 9.74 -15.72 -19.60
C LEU A 183 10.92 -16.64 -19.25
N PRO A 184 12.07 -16.55 -19.95
CA PRO A 184 13.26 -17.32 -19.60
C PRO A 184 13.70 -17.13 -18.13
N LEU A 185 14.22 -18.19 -17.51
CA LEU A 185 14.61 -18.18 -16.09
C LEU A 185 15.94 -17.45 -15.83
N ASP A 186 16.76 -17.27 -16.85
CA ASP A 186 18.04 -16.56 -16.83
C ASP A 186 17.93 -15.09 -17.26
N ALA A 187 16.80 -14.71 -17.89
CA ALA A 187 16.53 -13.33 -18.28
C ALA A 187 16.39 -12.40 -17.07
N ALA A 188 16.92 -11.20 -17.19
CA ALA A 188 16.66 -10.09 -16.27
C ALA A 188 15.31 -9.46 -16.60
N VAL A 189 14.48 -9.23 -15.58
CA VAL A 189 13.13 -8.69 -15.78
C VAL A 189 12.91 -7.47 -14.89
N SER A 190 12.48 -6.36 -15.48
CA SER A 190 11.92 -5.22 -14.76
C SER A 190 10.40 -5.33 -14.75
N ALA A 191 9.75 -5.34 -13.59
CA ALA A 191 8.30 -5.54 -13.51
C ALA A 191 7.59 -4.62 -12.52
N THR A 192 6.27 -4.44 -12.69
CA THR A 192 5.45 -3.77 -11.67
C THR A 192 5.46 -4.56 -10.36
N SER A 193 5.27 -3.87 -9.23
CA SER A 193 5.46 -4.44 -7.89
C SER A 193 4.60 -5.70 -7.64
N SER A 194 3.37 -5.72 -8.17
CA SER A 194 2.47 -6.89 -8.08
C SER A 194 3.02 -8.14 -8.75
N LEU A 195 3.83 -7.99 -9.81
CA LEU A 195 4.39 -9.09 -10.60
C LEU A 195 5.74 -9.57 -10.07
N VAL A 196 6.51 -8.71 -9.36
CA VAL A 196 7.85 -9.03 -8.86
C VAL A 196 7.91 -10.34 -8.07
N PRO A 197 7.02 -10.63 -7.09
CA PRO A 197 7.04 -11.88 -6.33
C PRO A 197 6.99 -13.15 -7.21
N HIS A 198 6.31 -13.08 -8.36
CA HIS A 198 6.15 -14.18 -9.31
C HIS A 198 7.40 -14.40 -10.18
N LEU A 199 8.31 -13.43 -10.21
CA LEU A 199 9.51 -13.47 -11.05
C LEU A 199 10.80 -13.76 -10.26
N THR A 200 10.72 -13.87 -8.93
CA THR A 200 11.86 -13.99 -8.00
C THR A 200 12.75 -15.22 -8.17
N ARG A 201 12.39 -16.18 -9.03
CA ARG A 201 13.24 -17.33 -9.39
C ARG A 201 14.40 -16.96 -10.32
N ARG A 202 14.50 -15.69 -10.73
CA ARG A 202 15.54 -15.16 -11.60
C ARG A 202 16.66 -14.50 -10.79
N ALA A 203 17.89 -14.56 -11.30
CA ALA A 203 19.03 -13.94 -10.64
C ALA A 203 18.92 -12.40 -10.57
N ARG A 204 18.22 -11.79 -11.54
CA ARG A 204 18.04 -10.34 -11.66
C ARG A 204 16.56 -10.03 -11.88
N VAL A 205 15.96 -9.37 -10.90
CA VAL A 205 14.61 -8.81 -11.01
C VAL A 205 14.67 -7.38 -10.48
N TYR A 206 14.07 -6.46 -11.22
CA TYR A 206 14.00 -5.04 -10.86
C TYR A 206 12.53 -4.63 -10.71
N GLU A 207 12.28 -3.72 -9.78
CA GLU A 207 10.98 -3.08 -9.65
C GLU A 207 10.93 -1.88 -10.59
N PHE A 208 10.00 -1.90 -11.55
CA PHE A 208 9.78 -0.81 -12.49
C PHE A 208 9.43 0.48 -11.73
N PRO A 209 9.99 1.66 -12.06
CA PRO A 209 10.61 2.04 -13.34
C PRO A 209 12.11 1.73 -13.51
N ALA A 210 12.74 1.01 -12.58
CA ALA A 210 14.15 0.65 -12.71
C ALA A 210 14.35 -0.46 -13.76
N VAL A 211 14.82 -0.09 -14.96
CA VAL A 211 15.06 -1.04 -16.06
C VAL A 211 16.44 -1.70 -15.97
N ARG A 212 17.50 -0.89 -15.76
CA ARG A 212 18.91 -1.35 -15.72
C ARG A 212 19.26 -2.19 -16.96
N ASP A 213 19.77 -3.40 -16.77
CA ASP A 213 20.14 -4.40 -17.77
C ASP A 213 19.04 -5.46 -17.96
N ALA A 214 17.77 -5.08 -17.82
CA ALA A 214 16.65 -5.98 -18.04
C ALA A 214 16.52 -6.39 -19.52
N ASP A 215 16.34 -7.68 -19.75
CA ASP A 215 16.01 -8.26 -21.05
C ASP A 215 14.51 -8.06 -21.36
N TYR A 216 13.67 -8.03 -20.31
CA TYR A 216 12.22 -7.83 -20.42
C TYR A 216 11.70 -6.76 -19.47
N ILE A 217 10.67 -6.04 -19.89
CA ILE A 217 9.83 -5.21 -19.03
C ILE A 217 8.43 -5.81 -19.01
N PHE A 218 7.93 -6.20 -17.83
CA PHE A 218 6.61 -6.79 -17.67
C PHE A 218 5.73 -5.94 -16.76
N LEU A 219 4.75 -5.25 -17.34
CA LEU A 219 3.87 -4.33 -16.63
C LEU A 219 2.45 -4.89 -16.53
N ASP A 220 1.90 -4.82 -15.33
CA ASP A 220 0.46 -4.89 -15.08
C ASP A 220 -0.04 -3.49 -14.77
N VAL A 221 -0.78 -2.91 -15.72
CA VAL A 221 -1.31 -1.55 -15.63
C VAL A 221 -2.73 -1.50 -15.05
N LYS A 222 -3.30 -2.65 -14.64
CA LYS A 222 -4.55 -2.72 -13.87
C LYS A 222 -4.29 -2.86 -12.37
N ALA A 223 -3.14 -3.37 -11.98
CA ALA A 223 -2.71 -3.43 -10.58
C ALA A 223 -2.19 -2.09 -10.05
N SER A 224 -1.89 -2.06 -8.75
CA SER A 224 -1.32 -0.89 -8.08
C SER A 224 0.00 -0.44 -8.75
N PRO A 225 0.16 0.86 -9.07
CA PRO A 225 1.39 1.39 -9.66
C PRO A 225 2.49 1.65 -8.61
N ALA A 226 2.25 1.28 -7.34
CA ALA A 226 3.24 1.44 -6.27
C ALA A 226 4.59 0.80 -6.67
N PRO A 227 5.73 1.41 -6.30
CA PRO A 227 5.88 2.56 -5.41
C PRO A 227 5.78 3.93 -6.11
N THR A 228 5.37 3.98 -7.37
CA THR A 228 5.24 5.21 -8.17
C THR A 228 3.77 5.54 -8.47
N SER A 229 3.49 6.29 -9.54
CA SER A 229 2.16 6.70 -9.99
C SER A 229 1.81 6.03 -11.33
N ALA A 230 0.52 5.92 -11.66
CA ALA A 230 0.10 5.32 -12.93
C ALA A 230 0.62 6.14 -14.12
N GLY A 231 0.63 7.47 -13.99
CA GLY A 231 1.20 8.40 -14.96
C GLY A 231 2.71 8.25 -15.13
N ASP A 232 3.46 8.09 -14.04
CA ASP A 232 4.92 7.84 -14.15
C ASP A 232 5.19 6.51 -14.85
N VAL A 233 4.39 5.47 -14.59
CA VAL A 233 4.51 4.19 -15.30
C VAL A 233 4.30 4.38 -16.80
N PHE A 234 3.22 5.06 -17.18
CA PHE A 234 2.91 5.37 -18.58
C PHE A 234 4.00 6.21 -19.25
N LEU A 235 4.39 7.34 -18.64
CA LEU A 235 5.40 8.24 -19.20
C LEU A 235 6.76 7.54 -19.35
N ARG A 236 7.13 6.67 -18.40
CA ARG A 236 8.37 5.90 -18.50
C ARG A 236 8.29 4.87 -19.63
N ALA A 237 7.18 4.13 -19.75
CA ALA A 237 6.99 3.16 -20.81
C ALA A 237 6.95 3.83 -22.20
N GLN A 238 6.24 4.96 -22.32
CA GLN A 238 6.19 5.76 -23.54
C GLN A 238 7.58 6.26 -23.95
N ALA A 239 8.38 6.77 -23.01
CA ALA A 239 9.74 7.21 -23.30
C ALA A 239 10.62 6.06 -23.82
N LEU A 240 10.56 4.88 -23.20
CA LEU A 240 11.32 3.70 -23.63
C LEU A 240 10.93 3.23 -25.04
N LEU A 241 9.62 3.20 -25.34
CA LEU A 241 9.13 2.84 -26.66
C LEU A 241 9.53 3.88 -27.73
N ALA A 242 9.47 5.17 -27.39
CA ALA A 242 9.84 6.26 -28.30
C ALA A 242 11.36 6.35 -28.55
N GLU A 243 12.19 5.92 -27.61
CA GLU A 243 13.65 5.80 -27.79
C GLU A 243 14.02 4.63 -28.73
N GLY A 244 13.17 3.60 -28.80
CA GLY A 244 13.46 2.34 -29.51
C GLY A 244 14.23 1.34 -28.64
N GLY A 245 14.69 0.24 -29.24
CA GLY A 245 15.37 -0.83 -28.51
C GLY A 245 14.44 -1.80 -27.77
N TRP A 246 13.12 -1.62 -27.88
CA TRP A 246 12.10 -2.46 -27.26
C TRP A 246 11.04 -2.88 -28.27
N ASN A 247 10.79 -4.19 -28.36
CA ASN A 247 9.64 -4.73 -29.07
C ASN A 247 8.49 -4.98 -28.09
N VAL A 248 7.26 -4.72 -28.54
CA VAL A 248 6.05 -5.07 -27.80
C VAL A 248 5.69 -6.52 -28.13
N ASP A 249 6.00 -7.44 -27.22
CA ASP A 249 5.72 -8.87 -27.38
C ASP A 249 4.26 -9.21 -27.02
N LEU A 250 3.67 -8.46 -26.07
CA LEU A 250 2.29 -8.64 -25.63
C LEU A 250 1.70 -7.32 -25.15
N ALA A 251 0.46 -7.02 -25.55
CA ALA A 251 -0.35 -5.91 -25.03
C ALA A 251 -1.82 -6.33 -25.02
N GLU A 252 -2.29 -6.91 -23.92
CA GLU A 252 -3.67 -7.34 -23.77
C GLU A 252 -4.11 -7.35 -22.31
N ASP A 253 -5.39 -7.07 -22.05
CA ASP A 253 -5.97 -7.20 -20.71
C ASP A 253 -5.26 -6.36 -19.63
N GLY A 254 -4.60 -5.26 -20.00
CA GLY A 254 -3.80 -4.46 -19.07
C GLY A 254 -2.43 -5.05 -18.72
N LEU A 255 -2.02 -6.12 -19.40
CA LEU A 255 -0.66 -6.66 -19.34
C LEU A 255 0.13 -6.18 -20.55
N LEU A 256 1.33 -5.67 -20.30
CA LEU A 256 2.28 -5.22 -21.33
C LEU A 256 3.62 -5.91 -21.12
N LEU A 257 4.08 -6.66 -22.11
CA LEU A 257 5.41 -7.26 -22.14
C LEU A 257 6.24 -6.60 -23.24
N LEU A 258 7.38 -6.05 -22.83
CA LEU A 258 8.39 -5.53 -23.73
C LEU A 258 9.64 -6.41 -23.67
N HIS A 259 10.26 -6.65 -24.81
CA HIS A 259 11.51 -7.37 -24.94
C HIS A 259 12.57 -6.46 -25.54
N HIS A 260 13.72 -6.39 -24.89
CA HIS A 260 14.85 -5.62 -25.36
C HIS A 260 15.43 -6.25 -26.63
N VAL A 261 15.48 -5.49 -27.71
CA VAL A 261 16.05 -5.92 -29.00
C VAL A 261 16.92 -4.79 -29.54
N ASP A 262 18.21 -5.07 -29.68
CA ASP A 262 19.19 -4.10 -30.19
C ASP A 262 18.74 -3.53 -31.54
N GLY A 263 18.58 -2.21 -31.61
CA GLY A 263 18.18 -1.50 -32.83
C GLY A 263 16.70 -1.65 -33.22
N ALA A 264 15.83 -2.15 -32.34
CA ALA A 264 14.38 -2.08 -32.57
C ALA A 264 13.94 -0.61 -32.80
N PRO A 265 13.07 -0.35 -33.79
CA PRO A 265 12.67 1.01 -34.12
C PRO A 265 11.83 1.63 -32.99
N PRO A 266 11.83 2.97 -32.88
CA PRO A 266 10.85 3.68 -32.06
C PRO A 266 9.42 3.23 -32.34
N THR A 267 8.65 3.00 -31.28
CA THR A 267 7.26 2.58 -31.33
C THR A 267 6.38 3.62 -30.62
N ASP A 268 5.27 4.00 -31.24
CA ASP A 268 4.26 4.85 -30.60
C ASP A 268 3.46 4.02 -29.59
N ALA A 269 3.32 4.53 -28.37
CA ALA A 269 2.54 3.89 -27.31
C ALA A 269 1.02 4.10 -27.47
N ALA A 270 0.58 5.12 -28.22
CA ALA A 270 -0.84 5.48 -28.32
C ALA A 270 -1.76 4.33 -28.78
N PRO A 271 -1.39 3.50 -29.78
CA PRO A 271 -2.22 2.36 -30.20
C PRO A 271 -2.39 1.28 -29.13
N LEU A 272 -1.48 1.18 -28.16
CA LEU A 272 -1.53 0.17 -27.10
C LEU A 272 -2.74 0.38 -26.17
N GLY A 273 -3.20 1.62 -26.01
CA GLY A 273 -4.37 1.96 -25.20
C GLY A 273 -5.61 1.15 -25.53
N ALA A 274 -5.93 1.05 -26.82
CA ALA A 274 -7.10 0.31 -27.29
C ALA A 274 -6.98 -1.22 -27.09
N THR A 275 -5.76 -1.74 -26.99
CA THR A 275 -5.51 -3.17 -26.74
C THR A 275 -5.49 -3.51 -25.25
N LEU A 276 -4.96 -2.61 -24.42
CA LEU A 276 -4.91 -2.77 -22.95
C LEU A 276 -6.27 -2.49 -22.31
N PHE A 277 -7.02 -1.53 -22.85
CA PHE A 277 -8.33 -1.08 -22.38
C PHE A 277 -9.33 -1.01 -23.54
N PRO A 278 -9.80 -2.17 -24.04
CA PRO A 278 -10.67 -2.21 -25.20
C PRO A 278 -12.06 -1.63 -24.91
N ALA A 279 -12.59 -0.87 -25.86
CA ALA A 279 -13.97 -0.43 -25.86
C ALA A 279 -14.93 -1.58 -26.22
N SER A 280 -16.12 -1.57 -25.64
CA SER A 280 -17.20 -2.49 -26.03
C SER A 280 -18.18 -1.79 -26.97
N GLY A 281 -18.68 -2.52 -27.98
CA GLY A 281 -19.73 -2.00 -28.87
C GLY A 281 -21.02 -1.73 -28.10
N SER A 282 -21.70 -0.62 -28.43
CA SER A 282 -22.99 -0.27 -27.83
C SER A 282 -24.14 -0.58 -28.80
N ASN A 283 -25.20 -1.22 -28.32
CA ASN A 283 -26.46 -1.42 -29.05
C ASN A 283 -27.53 -0.38 -28.68
N ALA A 284 -27.20 0.62 -27.87
CA ALA A 284 -28.15 1.59 -27.34
C ALA A 284 -28.28 2.82 -28.27
N SER A 285 -29.37 3.60 -28.15
CA SER A 285 -29.62 4.78 -29.00
C SER A 285 -28.57 5.88 -28.80
N PRO A 286 -28.06 6.53 -29.85
CA PRO A 286 -26.91 7.44 -29.78
C PRO A 286 -26.98 8.53 -28.69
N SER A 287 -25.83 8.92 -28.14
CA SER A 287 -25.73 9.98 -27.12
C SER A 287 -25.06 11.23 -27.67
N SER A 288 -25.57 12.41 -27.31
CA SER A 288 -24.95 13.69 -27.66
C SER A 288 -23.85 14.13 -26.69
N ALA A 289 -23.72 13.46 -25.54
CA ALA A 289 -22.71 13.78 -24.53
C ALA A 289 -22.10 12.50 -23.92
N LEU A 290 -20.92 12.65 -23.29
CA LEU A 290 -20.36 11.62 -22.42
C LEU A 290 -21.33 11.37 -21.26
N THR A 291 -21.77 10.12 -21.09
CA THR A 291 -22.80 9.75 -20.11
C THR A 291 -22.34 8.59 -19.26
N LEU A 292 -22.51 8.72 -17.94
CA LEU A 292 -22.32 7.60 -17.02
C LEU A 292 -23.51 6.65 -17.13
N VAL A 293 -23.25 5.41 -17.50
CA VAL A 293 -24.27 4.36 -17.69
C VAL A 293 -24.47 3.57 -16.41
N ASP A 294 -23.36 3.17 -15.77
CA ASP A 294 -23.38 2.38 -14.55
C ASP A 294 -22.16 2.69 -13.69
N ALA A 295 -22.30 2.51 -12.38
CA ALA A 295 -21.21 2.64 -11.44
C ALA A 295 -21.41 1.72 -10.24
N GLN A 296 -20.38 0.93 -9.93
CA GLN A 296 -20.41 -0.05 -8.85
C GLN A 296 -19.12 0.04 -8.04
N LEU A 297 -19.25 -0.01 -6.71
CA LEU A 297 -18.10 -0.18 -5.83
C LEU A 297 -17.87 -1.68 -5.60
N LEU A 298 -16.84 -2.21 -6.24
CA LEU A 298 -16.44 -3.60 -6.12
C LEU A 298 -15.40 -3.75 -5.01
N SER A 299 -15.32 -4.94 -4.41
CA SER A 299 -14.19 -5.27 -3.54
C SER A 299 -12.93 -5.44 -4.37
N SER A 300 -11.78 -4.98 -3.88
CA SER A 300 -10.51 -5.27 -4.55
C SER A 300 -10.25 -6.78 -4.59
N THR A 301 -9.75 -7.25 -5.73
CA THR A 301 -9.39 -8.65 -5.94
C THR A 301 -8.09 -9.05 -5.25
N ASP A 302 -7.27 -8.06 -4.90
CA ASP A 302 -5.89 -8.25 -4.44
C ASP A 302 -5.78 -8.35 -2.91
N ALA A 303 -6.90 -8.46 -2.19
CA ALA A 303 -6.95 -8.40 -0.72
C ALA A 303 -6.27 -7.15 -0.14
N THR A 304 -6.23 -6.06 -0.90
CA THR A 304 -5.55 -4.83 -0.49
C THR A 304 -6.26 -4.19 0.70
N ILE A 305 -5.54 -4.04 1.81
CA ILE A 305 -5.99 -3.40 3.04
C ILE A 305 -5.01 -2.28 3.37
N ASP A 306 -5.55 -1.12 3.71
CA ASP A 306 -4.79 0.06 4.07
C ASP A 306 -5.14 0.52 5.51
N VAL A 307 -4.54 1.62 5.95
CA VAL A 307 -4.66 2.18 7.30
C VAL A 307 -6.11 2.47 7.70
N ASP A 308 -6.99 2.68 6.74
CA ASP A 308 -8.40 3.02 6.89
C ASP A 308 -9.35 1.86 6.54
N GLY A 309 -8.83 0.70 6.14
CA GLY A 309 -9.59 -0.53 5.91
C GLY A 309 -9.35 -1.15 4.52
N PRO A 310 -10.19 -2.11 4.12
CA PRO A 310 -10.16 -2.70 2.79
C PRO A 310 -10.31 -1.67 1.68
N ARG A 311 -9.54 -1.87 0.60
CA ARG A 311 -9.68 -1.11 -0.64
C ARG A 311 -10.71 -1.76 -1.56
N GLY A 312 -11.43 -0.93 -2.30
CA GLY A 312 -12.35 -1.29 -3.35
C GLY A 312 -11.94 -0.68 -4.68
N ILE A 313 -12.66 -1.06 -5.73
CA ILE A 313 -12.52 -0.54 -7.08
C ILE A 313 -13.85 0.11 -7.44
N LEU A 314 -13.83 1.40 -7.78
CA LEU A 314 -15.00 2.06 -8.34
C LEU A 314 -15.02 1.77 -9.84
N HIS A 315 -15.79 0.76 -10.21
CA HIS A 315 -16.03 0.34 -11.57
C HIS A 315 -17.08 1.25 -12.20
N THR A 316 -16.69 2.02 -13.21
CA THR A 316 -17.60 2.93 -13.91
C THR A 316 -17.69 2.58 -15.38
N THR A 317 -18.91 2.61 -15.90
CA THR A 317 -19.20 2.36 -17.30
C THR A 317 -19.74 3.63 -17.93
N TRP A 318 -19.07 4.09 -18.97
CA TRP A 318 -19.35 5.33 -19.66
C TRP A 318 -19.74 5.04 -21.09
N ARG A 319 -20.62 5.88 -21.62
CA ARG A 319 -20.98 5.89 -23.02
C ARG A 319 -20.45 7.15 -23.67
N THR A 320 -19.71 6.96 -24.75
CA THR A 320 -19.14 8.06 -25.53
C THR A 320 -20.19 8.69 -26.46
N PRO A 321 -20.03 10.00 -26.76
CA PRO A 321 -20.91 10.67 -27.71
C PRO A 321 -20.69 10.23 -29.17
N GLU A 322 -21.62 10.60 -30.06
CA GLU A 322 -21.52 10.39 -31.52
C GLU A 322 -20.31 11.12 -32.14
N VAL A 323 -19.87 12.21 -31.51
CA VAL A 323 -18.72 13.01 -31.95
C VAL A 323 -17.55 12.73 -31.00
N PRO A 324 -16.31 12.53 -31.51
CA PRO A 324 -15.14 12.38 -30.65
C PRO A 324 -15.00 13.51 -29.62
N LEU A 325 -14.55 13.17 -28.43
CA LEU A 325 -14.30 14.16 -27.38
C LEU A 325 -13.14 15.09 -27.79
N PRO A 326 -13.17 16.38 -27.40
CA PRO A 326 -12.11 17.33 -27.73
C PRO A 326 -10.72 16.86 -27.28
N PRO A 327 -9.64 17.18 -28.02
CA PRO A 327 -8.27 16.89 -27.58
C PRO A 327 -7.98 17.45 -26.18
N GLY A 328 -7.33 16.65 -25.32
CA GLY A 328 -7.03 17.03 -23.94
C GLY A 328 -8.19 16.88 -22.96
N SER A 329 -9.29 16.22 -23.36
CA SER A 329 -10.41 15.90 -22.48
C SER A 329 -9.94 15.03 -21.32
N ARG A 330 -10.29 15.39 -20.08
CA ARG A 330 -9.92 14.60 -18.89
C ARG A 330 -11.11 14.28 -18.02
N LEU A 331 -11.12 13.05 -17.49
CA LEU A 331 -12.08 12.61 -16.50
C LEU A 331 -11.44 12.61 -15.10
N HIS A 332 -12.10 13.26 -14.15
CA HIS A 332 -11.67 13.36 -12.75
C HIS A 332 -12.72 12.74 -11.85
N PHE A 333 -12.28 12.06 -10.79
CA PHE A 333 -13.14 11.43 -9.80
C PHE A 333 -12.94 12.07 -8.43
N GLY A 334 -13.91 12.87 -7.99
CA GLY A 334 -13.94 13.43 -6.64
C GLY A 334 -14.61 12.46 -5.68
N LEU A 335 -13.90 12.05 -4.63
CA LEU A 335 -14.38 11.17 -3.57
C LEU A 335 -14.64 11.98 -2.29
N ASP A 336 -15.80 11.80 -1.65
CA ASP A 336 -16.07 12.30 -0.29
C ASP A 336 -15.83 11.17 0.72
N LEU A 337 -14.83 11.35 1.59
CA LEU A 337 -14.43 10.40 2.62
C LEU A 337 -14.89 10.86 4.02
N GLY A 338 -15.81 11.82 4.08
CA GLY A 338 -16.36 12.36 5.32
C GLY A 338 -15.32 13.09 6.15
N THR A 339 -15.01 12.55 7.34
CA THR A 339 -14.07 13.19 8.28
C THR A 339 -12.62 13.21 7.78
N LEU A 340 -12.31 12.38 6.78
CA LEU A 340 -10.99 12.36 6.13
C LEU A 340 -10.88 13.39 4.97
N GLY A 341 -11.96 14.14 4.72
CA GLY A 341 -12.02 15.14 3.66
C GLY A 341 -12.38 14.57 2.29
N SER A 342 -12.11 15.35 1.25
CA SER A 342 -12.34 14.94 -0.14
C SER A 342 -11.02 14.62 -0.83
N ARG A 343 -11.03 13.63 -1.72
CA ARG A 343 -9.86 13.23 -2.52
C ARG A 343 -10.22 13.32 -3.99
N ASP A 344 -9.42 14.02 -4.77
CA ASP A 344 -9.53 13.98 -6.24
C ASP A 344 -8.63 12.88 -6.79
N VAL A 345 -9.19 12.02 -7.62
CA VAL A 345 -8.51 10.88 -8.25
C VAL A 345 -8.52 11.09 -9.75
N TRP A 346 -7.34 11.35 -10.30
CA TRP A 346 -7.11 11.61 -11.72
C TRP A 346 -6.00 10.72 -12.29
N ASP A 347 -5.12 10.22 -11.43
CA ASP A 347 -4.04 9.31 -11.80
C ASP A 347 -4.55 7.87 -11.92
N VAL A 348 -5.30 7.60 -12.99
CA VAL A 348 -5.89 6.30 -13.29
C VAL A 348 -5.26 5.76 -14.56
N ALA A 349 -4.69 4.55 -14.49
CA ALA A 349 -3.91 3.98 -15.59
C ALA A 349 -4.69 3.95 -16.92
N SER A 350 -5.95 3.54 -16.91
CA SER A 350 -6.77 3.50 -18.13
C SER A 350 -6.91 4.86 -18.82
N LEU A 351 -6.93 5.96 -18.06
CA LEU A 351 -7.02 7.33 -18.60
C LEU A 351 -5.70 7.84 -19.17
N TRP A 352 -4.57 7.28 -18.74
CA TRP A 352 -3.26 7.58 -19.33
C TRP A 352 -3.01 6.80 -20.62
N TRP A 353 -3.30 5.50 -20.59
CA TRP A 353 -3.07 4.60 -21.72
C TRP A 353 -4.12 4.78 -22.84
N ASN A 354 -5.39 5.01 -22.48
CA ASN A 354 -6.49 5.22 -23.41
C ASN A 354 -7.28 6.48 -23.03
N PRO A 355 -6.76 7.68 -23.34
CA PRO A 355 -7.36 8.95 -22.92
C PRO A 355 -8.70 9.23 -23.61
N PRO A 356 -9.60 10.05 -23.01
CA PRO A 356 -10.95 10.27 -23.52
C PRO A 356 -11.07 10.70 -24.99
N GLU A 357 -10.15 11.52 -25.48
CA GLU A 357 -10.11 11.94 -26.89
C GLU A 357 -9.82 10.80 -27.87
N ALA A 358 -9.26 9.68 -27.42
CA ALA A 358 -8.96 8.50 -28.22
C ALA A 358 -10.10 7.48 -28.23
N TRP A 359 -11.15 7.69 -27.43
CA TRP A 359 -12.25 6.74 -27.35
C TRP A 359 -13.10 6.71 -28.62
N PRO A 360 -13.47 5.52 -29.13
CA PRO A 360 -14.37 5.42 -30.28
C PRO A 360 -15.73 6.08 -29.98
N PRO A 361 -16.32 6.81 -30.94
CA PRO A 361 -17.69 7.30 -30.82
C PRO A 361 -18.70 6.16 -30.64
N ASP A 362 -19.81 6.45 -29.96
CA ASP A 362 -20.91 5.50 -29.68
C ASP A 362 -20.47 4.15 -29.10
N SER A 363 -19.42 4.16 -28.29
CA SER A 363 -18.89 2.99 -27.63
C SER A 363 -19.12 3.04 -26.12
N THR A 364 -18.92 1.90 -25.48
CA THR A 364 -18.94 1.77 -24.03
C THR A 364 -17.51 1.59 -23.52
N ILE A 365 -17.12 2.45 -22.58
CA ILE A 365 -15.80 2.47 -21.96
C ILE A 365 -15.95 2.15 -20.48
N THR A 366 -15.16 1.19 -20.02
CA THR A 366 -15.07 0.85 -18.60
C THR A 366 -13.82 1.48 -18.00
N ILE A 367 -13.99 2.12 -16.84
CA ILE A 367 -12.90 2.68 -16.06
C ILE A 367 -13.00 2.13 -14.63
N ASP A 368 -11.97 1.40 -14.25
CA ASP A 368 -11.76 0.93 -12.89
C ASP A 368 -10.88 1.94 -12.16
N VAL A 369 -11.47 2.66 -11.21
CA VAL A 369 -10.71 3.58 -10.33
C VAL A 369 -10.26 2.78 -9.11
N PRO A 370 -8.95 2.52 -8.94
CA PRO A 370 -8.44 1.68 -7.87
C PRO A 370 -8.36 2.41 -6.53
N ASP A 371 -7.96 1.68 -5.48
CA ASP A 371 -7.62 2.21 -4.15
C ASP A 371 -8.74 3.03 -3.46
N ILE A 372 -10.00 2.67 -3.72
CA ILE A 372 -11.14 3.33 -3.10
C ILE A 372 -11.28 2.88 -1.64
N PRO A 373 -11.33 3.80 -0.67
CA PRO A 373 -11.58 3.46 0.74
C PRO A 373 -13.00 2.91 0.95
N ALA A 374 -13.19 1.58 0.87
CA ALA A 374 -14.53 0.99 0.77
C ALA A 374 -15.46 1.36 1.94
N TYR A 375 -14.92 1.46 3.16
CA TYR A 375 -15.69 1.81 4.36
C TYR A 375 -15.78 3.31 4.65
N ARG A 376 -15.02 4.14 3.93
CA ARG A 376 -14.98 5.60 4.16
C ARG A 376 -15.68 6.38 3.06
N LEU A 377 -15.86 5.81 1.87
CA LEU A 377 -16.57 6.44 0.78
C LEU A 377 -18.02 6.74 1.16
N ARG A 378 -18.39 8.02 1.18
CA ARG A 378 -19.78 8.48 1.41
C ARG A 378 -20.50 8.77 0.11
N SER A 379 -19.82 9.45 -0.78
CA SER A 379 -20.28 9.80 -2.11
C SER A 379 -19.09 10.00 -3.03
N TRP A 380 -19.35 10.04 -4.32
CA TRP A 380 -18.37 10.38 -5.33
C TRP A 380 -19.05 11.14 -6.46
N GLN A 381 -18.24 11.84 -7.24
CA GLN A 381 -18.67 12.53 -8.45
C GLN A 381 -17.58 12.38 -9.50
N ALA A 382 -17.99 12.39 -10.77
CA ALA A 382 -17.06 12.47 -11.88
C ALA A 382 -17.31 13.73 -12.71
N THR A 383 -16.24 14.38 -13.13
CA THR A 383 -16.30 15.58 -13.97
C THR A 383 -15.40 15.41 -15.17
N SER A 384 -15.93 15.71 -16.36
CA SER A 384 -15.15 15.84 -17.59
C SER A 384 -14.75 17.30 -17.75
N ARG A 385 -13.47 17.57 -18.06
CA ARG A 385 -12.98 18.89 -18.45
C ARG A 385 -12.35 18.87 -19.83
#